data_AF-A0AAV7V0A5-F1
#
_entry.id   AF-A0AAV7V0A5-F1
#
_cell.length_a   1.000
_cell.length_b   1.000
_cell.length_c   1.000
_cell.angle_alpha   90.00
_cell.angle_beta   90.00
_cell.angle_gamma   90.00
#
_symmetry.space_group_name_H-M   'P 1'
#
loop_
_entity.id
_entity.type
_entity.pdbx_description
1 polymer ?
#
loop_
_entity_poly.entity_id
_entity_poly.type
_entity_poly.pdbx_seq_one_letter_code
_entity_poly.pdbx_strand_id
1 'polypeptide(L)'
;MKRFLIPSSSSSEQSEVSGSSEKKEDGKRKTKYRKYDDRYLDCGFTCVQVNNEKRPHCVIYFKVLALESMLPSKLKLHLESLHPHMVGKPREFFQRKLTEAKLQKTTFSKQAKVNSNALLSSYKVAYRVAQCKKPHTIAEELILPAAVDMVPIMLGEDAGKQLLKVPLSNNTISRRINDMADDINDQLICNLKGKDFALQLDEATDNQKDTHLICYVRFVNEKKIVEDLLFCKEMKGGTTGQDLSAVVDDFMVQNQIDWERCVGVCTDGGRSMAGCYQGLQARIRSKAPNAIWTHCKIHREALAAGNLSEELHNILKIVTKVINIIKTRPMKARFFAKLCEDMGAEHSCLLFYSSSRWLSLGNSLLRVYEFRNEIYSYLHDDEHCFADKFIDADFLIQMAFVSDLFEKLNTLNKSLKGNNTNILQLSDKVSGFKKKSHPLERQCKQR
;
A
#
# COMPACT_ATOMS: atom_id res chain seq x y z
N MET A 1 -5.69 -12.24 -4.02
CA MET A 1 -5.67 -11.88 -5.46
C MET A 1 -6.21 -12.97 -6.40
N LYS A 2 -5.89 -14.26 -6.20
CA LYS A 2 -6.27 -15.35 -7.12
C LYS A 2 -7.78 -15.48 -7.38
N ARG A 3 -8.61 -15.16 -6.37
CA ARG A 3 -10.08 -15.14 -6.47
C ARG A 3 -10.63 -14.23 -7.58
N PHE A 4 -9.92 -13.15 -7.92
CA PHE A 4 -10.36 -12.19 -8.93
C PHE A 4 -9.80 -12.45 -10.33
N LEU A 5 -8.72 -13.22 -10.45
CA LEU A 5 -7.95 -13.38 -11.68
C LEU A 5 -8.12 -14.75 -12.37
N ILE A 6 -8.78 -15.68 -11.70
CA ILE A 6 -9.04 -17.04 -12.19
C ILE A 6 -10.55 -17.14 -12.52
N PRO A 7 -10.94 -17.74 -13.67
CA PRO A 7 -12.34 -18.05 -13.93
C PRO A 7 -12.90 -18.94 -12.82
N SER A 8 -14.06 -18.59 -12.28
CA SER A 8 -14.79 -19.48 -11.39
C SER A 8 -15.18 -20.73 -12.17
N SER A 9 -14.44 -21.82 -12.00
CA SER A 9 -14.90 -23.15 -12.41
C SER A 9 -16.15 -23.47 -11.62
N SER A 10 -17.21 -23.90 -12.30
CA SER A 10 -18.39 -24.45 -11.67
C SER A 10 -18.02 -25.70 -10.86
N SER A 11 -17.88 -25.56 -9.54
CA SER A 11 -17.86 -26.68 -8.61
C SER A 11 -18.84 -26.38 -7.47
N SER A 12 -20.04 -26.89 -7.67
CA SER A 12 -21.00 -27.22 -6.65
C SER A 12 -20.43 -28.35 -5.78
N GLU A 13 -19.76 -28.01 -4.68
CA GLU A 13 -19.56 -28.91 -3.55
C GLU A 13 -19.85 -28.13 -2.27
N GLN A 14 -21.10 -28.24 -1.81
CA GLN A 14 -21.46 -27.96 -0.44
C GLN A 14 -20.97 -29.14 0.40
N SER A 15 -19.84 -28.97 1.08
CA SER A 15 -19.46 -29.85 2.18
C SER A 15 -20.21 -29.39 3.44
N GLU A 16 -21.31 -30.09 3.77
CA GLU A 16 -21.89 -30.06 5.10
C GLU A 16 -20.89 -30.67 6.10
N VAL A 17 -20.32 -29.85 6.97
CA VAL A 17 -19.62 -30.30 8.17
C VAL A 17 -20.48 -29.92 9.37
N SER A 18 -21.18 -30.91 9.90
CA SER A 18 -21.90 -30.86 11.16
C SER A 18 -20.91 -30.92 12.33
N GLY A 19 -20.69 -29.77 12.97
CA GLY A 19 -19.91 -29.64 14.20
C GLY A 19 -20.78 -29.08 15.32
N SER A 20 -21.37 -29.96 16.13
CA SER A 20 -22.03 -29.63 17.39
C SER A 20 -21.03 -29.04 18.38
N SER A 21 -21.23 -27.79 18.80
CA SER A 21 -20.59 -27.25 20.00
C SER A 21 -21.58 -26.37 20.76
N GLU A 22 -22.05 -26.93 21.88
CA GLU A 22 -22.82 -26.23 22.91
C GLU A 22 -21.95 -25.14 23.54
N LYS A 23 -22.43 -23.88 23.53
CA LYS A 23 -22.07 -22.89 24.54
C LYS A 23 -23.30 -22.12 25.00
N LYS A 24 -23.40 -22.05 26.33
CA LYS A 24 -24.43 -21.44 27.17
C LYS A 24 -24.64 -19.96 26.81
N GLU A 25 -25.90 -19.57 26.61
CA GLU A 25 -26.31 -18.16 26.55
C GLU A 25 -27.05 -17.79 27.84
N ASP A 26 -26.57 -16.70 28.42
CA ASP A 26 -27.02 -16.03 29.63
C ASP A 26 -28.43 -15.42 29.46
N GLY A 27 -29.15 -15.28 30.57
CA GLY A 27 -30.58 -15.00 30.61
C GLY A 27 -31.00 -13.64 30.04
N LYS A 28 -31.53 -13.62 28.81
CA LYS A 28 -32.49 -12.60 28.33
C LYS A 28 -33.77 -13.28 27.87
N ARG A 29 -34.92 -12.87 28.45
CA ARG A 29 -36.27 -13.31 28.03
C ARG A 29 -36.45 -13.06 26.52
N LYS A 30 -36.35 -14.10 25.68
CA LYS A 30 -36.68 -14.02 24.25
C LYS A 30 -38.20 -13.79 24.11
N THR A 31 -38.60 -12.58 23.71
CA THR A 31 -39.97 -12.31 23.26
C THR A 31 -40.28 -13.25 22.09
N LYS A 32 -41.23 -14.17 22.26
CA LYS A 32 -41.63 -15.11 21.20
C LYS A 32 -42.45 -14.36 20.16
N TYR A 33 -41.86 -14.06 19.00
CA TYR A 33 -42.57 -13.47 17.86
C TYR A 33 -43.26 -14.54 17.01
N ARG A 34 -44.39 -14.18 16.38
CA ARG A 34 -45.20 -15.08 15.56
C ARG A 34 -44.52 -15.33 14.20
N LYS A 35 -44.48 -16.60 13.76
CA LYS A 35 -43.96 -16.99 12.44
C LYS A 35 -44.99 -16.62 11.35
N TYR A 36 -44.49 -16.42 10.13
CA TYR A 36 -45.32 -16.17 8.95
C TYR A 36 -46.29 -17.33 8.68
N ASP A 37 -47.52 -17.00 8.30
CA ASP A 37 -48.56 -17.92 7.84
C ASP A 37 -48.94 -17.53 6.40
N ASP A 38 -49.07 -18.51 5.53
CA ASP A 38 -49.37 -18.30 4.10
C ASP A 38 -50.74 -17.63 3.88
N ARG A 39 -51.66 -17.77 4.84
CA ARG A 39 -52.96 -17.06 4.86
C ARG A 39 -52.82 -15.54 4.96
N TYR A 40 -51.64 -15.02 5.33
CA TYR A 40 -51.40 -13.57 5.36
C TYR A 40 -51.31 -12.96 3.95
N LEU A 41 -51.16 -13.79 2.92
CA LEU A 41 -51.27 -13.35 1.53
C LEU A 41 -52.69 -12.87 1.18
N ASP A 42 -53.73 -13.41 1.84
CA ASP A 42 -55.12 -12.96 1.67
C ASP A 42 -55.31 -11.52 2.15
N CYS A 43 -54.41 -11.04 3.02
CA CYS A 43 -54.35 -9.66 3.48
C CYS A 43 -53.26 -8.84 2.76
N GLY A 44 -52.67 -9.37 1.68
CA GLY A 44 -51.65 -8.66 0.88
C GLY A 44 -50.22 -8.69 1.44
N PHE A 45 -49.88 -9.64 2.32
CA PHE A 45 -48.54 -9.72 2.93
C PHE A 45 -47.78 -11.00 2.58
N THR A 46 -46.48 -10.81 2.33
CA THR A 46 -45.49 -11.90 2.23
C THR A 46 -44.43 -11.74 3.32
N CYS A 47 -43.43 -12.62 3.38
CA CYS A 47 -42.33 -12.49 4.32
C CYS A 47 -40.99 -12.24 3.62
N VAL A 48 -40.15 -11.40 4.23
CA VAL A 48 -38.78 -11.13 3.80
C VAL A 48 -37.85 -11.36 4.99
N GLN A 49 -36.70 -11.98 4.75
CA GLN A 49 -35.68 -12.20 5.77
C GLN A 49 -34.74 -11.00 5.81
N VAL A 50 -34.68 -10.33 6.96
CA VAL A 50 -33.79 -9.20 7.23
C VAL A 50 -33.02 -9.54 8.51
N ASN A 51 -31.68 -9.57 8.48
CA ASN A 51 -30.83 -9.91 9.62
C ASN A 51 -31.21 -11.23 10.33
N ASN A 52 -31.49 -12.30 9.55
CA ASN A 52 -31.99 -13.60 10.04
C ASN A 52 -33.37 -13.60 10.72
N GLU A 53 -34.13 -12.51 10.62
CA GLU A 53 -35.50 -12.40 11.15
C GLU A 53 -36.53 -12.30 10.00
N LYS A 54 -37.63 -13.07 10.09
CA LYS A 54 -38.72 -13.03 9.09
C LYS A 54 -39.68 -11.89 9.40
N ARG A 55 -39.69 -10.86 8.57
CA ARG A 55 -40.54 -9.67 8.72
C ARG A 55 -41.70 -9.67 7.70
N PRO A 56 -42.87 -9.11 8.04
CA PRO A 56 -43.96 -8.97 7.08
C PRO A 56 -43.60 -7.91 6.03
N HIS A 57 -43.89 -8.20 4.78
CA HIS A 57 -43.65 -7.33 3.63
C HIS A 57 -44.97 -7.11 2.90
N CYS A 58 -45.41 -5.86 2.83
CA CYS A 58 -46.60 -5.46 2.09
C CYS A 58 -46.32 -5.57 0.59
N VAL A 59 -47.13 -6.35 -0.12
CA VAL A 59 -46.96 -6.63 -1.56
C VAL A 59 -47.40 -5.44 -2.43
N ILE A 60 -48.14 -4.48 -1.86
CA ILE A 60 -48.72 -3.33 -2.58
C ILE A 60 -47.76 -2.12 -2.59
N TYR A 61 -47.21 -1.75 -1.42
CA TYR A 61 -46.26 -0.63 -1.29
C TYR A 61 -44.81 -1.06 -1.08
N PHE A 62 -44.51 -2.36 -1.12
CA PHE A 62 -43.16 -2.89 -0.92
C PHE A 62 -42.52 -2.50 0.44
N LYS A 63 -43.34 -2.18 1.43
CA LYS A 63 -42.87 -1.78 2.77
C LYS A 63 -42.63 -3.01 3.64
N VAL A 64 -41.43 -3.11 4.21
CA VAL A 64 -41.11 -4.08 5.26
C VAL A 64 -41.56 -3.51 6.60
N LEU A 65 -42.38 -4.26 7.33
CA LEU A 65 -42.90 -3.88 8.65
C LEU A 65 -42.04 -4.47 9.77
N ALA A 66 -42.24 -3.98 10.99
CA ALA A 66 -41.59 -4.53 12.18
C ALA A 66 -42.07 -5.96 12.48
N LEU A 67 -41.25 -6.74 13.19
CA LEU A 67 -41.60 -8.11 13.60
C LEU A 67 -42.92 -8.18 14.38
N GLU A 68 -43.17 -7.19 15.22
CA GLU A 68 -44.39 -7.05 16.03
C GLU A 68 -45.65 -6.85 15.19
N SER A 69 -45.51 -6.52 13.91
CA SER A 69 -46.62 -6.37 12.97
C SER A 69 -47.07 -7.70 12.36
N MET A 70 -46.42 -8.84 12.65
CA MET A 70 -46.86 -10.18 12.20
C MET A 70 -48.21 -10.65 12.80
N LEU A 71 -48.83 -9.87 13.68
CA LEU A 71 -50.16 -10.16 14.20
C LEU A 71 -51.24 -9.95 13.11
N PRO A 72 -52.13 -10.93 12.86
CA PRO A 72 -53.16 -10.83 11.83
C PRO A 72 -54.05 -9.58 11.95
N SER A 73 -54.37 -9.17 13.17
CA SER A 73 -55.14 -7.93 13.43
C SER A 73 -54.38 -6.68 12.99
N LYS A 74 -53.06 -6.61 13.20
CA LYS A 74 -52.23 -5.48 12.76
C LYS A 74 -52.00 -5.46 11.25
N LEU A 75 -51.89 -6.63 10.62
CA LEU A 75 -51.79 -6.75 9.15
C LEU A 75 -53.11 -6.31 8.49
N LYS A 76 -54.26 -6.73 9.03
CA LYS A 76 -55.58 -6.26 8.57
C LYS A 76 -55.75 -4.76 8.76
N LEU A 77 -55.41 -4.23 9.94
CA LEU A 77 -55.44 -2.79 10.19
C LEU A 77 -54.52 -2.01 9.24
N HIS A 78 -53.33 -2.53 8.90
CA HIS A 78 -52.45 -1.90 7.91
C HIS A 78 -53.10 -1.86 6.53
N LEU A 79 -53.75 -2.95 6.10
CA LEU A 79 -54.47 -2.99 4.83
C LEU A 79 -55.66 -2.01 4.83
N GLU A 80 -56.45 -1.98 5.90
CA GLU A 80 -57.62 -1.10 6.03
C GLU A 80 -57.23 0.38 6.10
N SER A 81 -56.16 0.72 6.82
CA SER A 81 -55.72 2.10 7.03
C SER A 81 -54.96 2.69 5.83
N LEU A 82 -54.06 1.91 5.21
CA LEU A 82 -53.20 2.40 4.14
C LEU A 82 -53.66 2.00 2.74
N HIS A 83 -54.54 1.00 2.65
CA HIS A 83 -55.09 0.51 1.39
C HIS A 83 -56.61 0.30 1.43
N PRO A 84 -57.43 1.31 1.78
CA PRO A 84 -58.88 1.14 1.91
C PRO A 84 -59.55 0.55 0.65
N HIS A 85 -59.04 0.93 -0.54
CA HIS A 85 -59.53 0.49 -1.85
C HIS A 85 -59.17 -0.96 -2.21
N MET A 86 -58.35 -1.63 -1.40
CA MET A 86 -57.82 -2.98 -1.65
C MET A 86 -58.38 -4.02 -0.66
N VAL A 87 -59.14 -3.57 0.34
CA VAL A 87 -59.83 -4.43 1.29
C VAL A 87 -60.86 -5.27 0.54
N GLY A 88 -60.85 -6.59 0.75
CA GLY A 88 -61.80 -7.53 0.13
C GLY A 88 -61.42 -8.02 -1.28
N LYS A 89 -60.25 -7.68 -1.81
CA LYS A 89 -59.77 -8.27 -3.08
C LYS A 89 -59.43 -9.76 -2.92
N PRO A 90 -59.65 -10.59 -3.96
CA PRO A 90 -59.36 -12.03 -3.88
C PRO A 90 -57.86 -12.28 -3.80
N ARG A 91 -57.47 -13.39 -3.17
CA ARG A 91 -56.07 -13.83 -3.02
C ARG A 91 -55.27 -13.79 -4.33
N GLU A 92 -55.91 -14.14 -5.44
CA GLU A 92 -55.32 -14.12 -6.80
C GLU A 92 -54.79 -12.75 -7.20
N PHE A 93 -55.43 -11.66 -6.75
CA PHE A 93 -54.99 -10.29 -6.99
C PHE A 93 -53.64 -10.03 -6.32
N PHE A 94 -53.50 -10.39 -5.04
CA PHE A 94 -52.26 -10.22 -4.29
C PHE A 94 -51.15 -11.15 -4.80
N GLN A 95 -51.51 -12.34 -5.27
CA GLN A 95 -50.57 -13.29 -5.87
C GLN A 95 -50.01 -12.78 -7.21
N ARG A 96 -50.82 -12.08 -8.01
CA ARG A 96 -50.38 -11.41 -9.24
C ARG A 96 -49.41 -10.25 -8.93
N LYS A 97 -49.75 -9.40 -7.96
CA LYS A 97 -48.87 -8.30 -7.52
C LYS A 97 -47.55 -8.80 -6.95
N LEU A 98 -47.56 -9.91 -6.23
CA LEU A 98 -46.35 -10.58 -5.74
C LEU A 98 -45.49 -11.13 -6.89
N THR A 99 -46.13 -11.63 -7.94
CA THR A 99 -45.43 -12.12 -9.14
C THR A 99 -44.81 -10.96 -9.92
N GLU A 100 -45.54 -9.84 -10.11
CA GLU A 100 -45.02 -8.61 -10.72
C GLU A 100 -43.82 -8.06 -9.95
N ALA A 101 -43.93 -7.99 -8.61
CA ALA A 101 -42.87 -7.58 -7.70
C ALA A 101 -41.59 -8.44 -7.84
N LYS A 102 -41.76 -9.76 -7.87
CA LYS A 102 -40.66 -10.71 -8.08
C LYS A 102 -40.05 -10.54 -9.46
N LEU A 103 -40.87 -10.35 -10.49
CA LEU A 103 -40.42 -10.16 -11.86
C LEU A 103 -39.57 -8.87 -11.98
N GLN A 104 -40.05 -7.74 -11.44
CA GLN A 104 -39.29 -6.49 -11.41
C GLN A 104 -37.94 -6.63 -10.68
N LYS A 105 -37.92 -7.29 -9.51
CA LYS A 105 -36.68 -7.58 -8.78
C LYS A 105 -35.72 -8.44 -9.60
N THR A 106 -36.23 -9.44 -10.32
CA THR A 106 -35.39 -10.29 -11.19
C THR A 106 -34.88 -9.54 -12.42
N THR A 107 -35.67 -8.64 -13.02
CA THR A 107 -35.25 -7.83 -14.17
C THR A 107 -34.14 -6.86 -13.77
N PHE A 108 -34.28 -6.16 -12.65
CA PHE A 108 -33.23 -5.26 -12.13
C PHE A 108 -31.95 -6.03 -11.78
N SER A 109 -32.08 -7.22 -11.17
CA SER A 109 -30.93 -8.09 -10.87
C SER A 109 -30.24 -8.65 -12.13
N LYS A 110 -30.99 -8.85 -13.21
CA LYS A 110 -30.45 -9.31 -14.51
C LYS A 110 -29.73 -8.17 -15.25
N GLN A 111 -30.26 -6.94 -15.21
CA GLN A 111 -29.61 -5.76 -15.79
C GLN A 111 -28.38 -5.30 -15.00
N ALA A 112 -28.33 -5.52 -13.68
CA ALA A 112 -27.17 -5.21 -12.84
C ALA A 112 -26.06 -6.27 -12.88
N LYS A 113 -26.29 -7.44 -13.50
CA LYS A 113 -25.31 -8.53 -13.58
C LYS A 113 -24.35 -8.27 -14.73
N VAL A 114 -23.19 -7.67 -14.41
CA VAL A 114 -22.04 -7.66 -15.33
C VAL A 114 -21.69 -9.10 -15.68
N ASN A 115 -21.51 -9.40 -16.97
CA ASN A 115 -21.08 -10.72 -17.45
C ASN A 115 -19.82 -11.15 -16.67
N SER A 116 -19.79 -12.38 -16.15
CA SER A 116 -18.65 -12.89 -15.36
C SER A 116 -17.32 -12.78 -16.12
N ASN A 117 -17.36 -12.95 -17.44
CA ASN A 117 -16.18 -12.80 -18.29
C ASN A 117 -15.76 -11.33 -18.41
N ALA A 118 -16.71 -10.39 -18.53
CA ALA A 118 -16.40 -8.95 -18.56
C ALA A 118 -15.84 -8.47 -17.21
N LEU A 119 -16.38 -8.99 -16.10
CA LEU A 119 -15.86 -8.74 -14.76
C LEU A 119 -14.42 -9.25 -14.62
N LEU A 120 -14.16 -10.51 -15.01
CA LEU A 120 -12.82 -11.10 -14.96
C LEU A 120 -11.82 -10.34 -15.84
N SER A 121 -12.19 -10.02 -17.08
CA SER A 121 -11.35 -9.26 -18.00
C SER A 121 -10.96 -7.90 -17.41
N SER A 122 -11.91 -7.19 -16.81
CA SER A 122 -11.63 -5.91 -16.19
C SER A 122 -10.73 -6.01 -14.96
N TYR A 123 -10.83 -7.08 -14.14
CA TYR A 123 -9.87 -7.32 -13.05
C TYR A 123 -8.46 -7.60 -13.59
N LYS A 124 -8.35 -8.35 -14.70
CA LYS A 124 -7.05 -8.58 -15.34
C LYS A 124 -6.43 -7.31 -15.89
N VAL A 125 -7.21 -6.42 -16.51
CA VAL A 125 -6.72 -5.12 -16.98
C VAL A 125 -6.27 -4.26 -15.79
N ALA A 126 -7.09 -4.16 -14.75
CA ALA A 126 -6.75 -3.42 -13.53
C ALA A 126 -5.44 -3.93 -12.89
N TYR A 127 -5.26 -5.25 -12.82
CA TYR A 127 -4.03 -5.87 -12.33
C TYR A 127 -2.81 -5.48 -13.18
N ARG A 128 -2.93 -5.48 -14.51
CA ARG A 128 -1.84 -5.05 -15.41
C ARG A 128 -1.52 -3.58 -15.25
N VAL A 129 -2.52 -2.71 -15.13
CA VAL A 129 -2.34 -1.27 -14.89
C VAL A 129 -1.56 -1.05 -13.59
N ALA A 130 -1.94 -1.76 -12.52
CA ALA A 130 -1.25 -1.70 -11.23
C ALA A 130 0.19 -2.23 -11.30
N GLN A 131 0.42 -3.39 -11.94
CA GLN A 131 1.76 -3.96 -12.12
C GLN A 131 2.71 -3.01 -12.87
N CYS A 132 2.20 -2.33 -13.89
CA CYS A 132 2.97 -1.38 -14.69
C CYS A 132 3.09 0.01 -14.05
N LYS A 133 2.50 0.22 -12.85
CA LYS A 133 2.47 1.51 -12.13
C LYS A 133 1.97 2.66 -13.02
N LYS A 134 0.92 2.39 -13.80
CA LYS A 134 0.32 3.37 -14.72
C LYS A 134 -0.90 4.06 -14.08
N PRO A 135 -1.23 5.29 -14.49
CA PRO A 135 -2.46 5.94 -14.04
C PRO A 135 -3.68 5.13 -14.45
N HIS A 136 -4.74 5.16 -13.64
CA HIS A 136 -5.96 4.41 -13.89
C HIS A 136 -6.66 4.82 -15.20
N THR A 137 -6.50 6.07 -15.62
CA THR A 137 -7.06 6.63 -16.87
C THR A 137 -6.61 5.90 -18.12
N ILE A 138 -5.43 5.27 -18.11
CA ILE A 138 -4.87 4.56 -19.27
C ILE A 138 -5.80 3.45 -19.78
N ALA A 139 -6.59 2.85 -18.88
CA ALA A 139 -7.49 1.77 -19.26
C ALA A 139 -8.63 2.27 -20.16
N GLU A 140 -9.13 3.47 -19.88
CA GLU A 140 -10.22 4.13 -20.61
C GLU A 140 -9.71 4.89 -21.83
N GLU A 141 -8.56 5.56 -21.71
CA GLU A 141 -8.00 6.42 -22.77
C GLU A 141 -7.25 5.64 -23.85
N LEU A 142 -6.66 4.49 -23.52
CA LEU A 142 -5.78 3.76 -24.43
C LEU A 142 -6.12 2.28 -24.57
N ILE A 143 -6.25 1.54 -23.46
CA ILE A 143 -6.39 0.08 -23.52
C ILE A 143 -7.72 -0.33 -24.16
N LEU A 144 -8.83 0.28 -23.74
CA LEU A 144 -10.15 -0.05 -24.28
C LEU A 144 -10.28 0.37 -25.76
N PRO A 145 -9.95 1.61 -26.17
CA PRO A 145 -10.00 2.01 -27.58
C PRO A 145 -9.14 1.12 -28.47
N ALA A 146 -7.88 0.87 -28.08
CA ALA A 146 -6.98 0.01 -28.86
C ALA A 146 -7.54 -1.42 -29.03
N ALA A 147 -8.14 -1.99 -27.98
CA ALA A 147 -8.75 -3.31 -28.06
C ALA A 147 -10.00 -3.32 -28.96
N VAL A 148 -10.79 -2.24 -28.92
CA VAL A 148 -11.99 -2.07 -29.76
C VAL A 148 -11.64 -1.82 -31.22
N ASP A 149 -10.48 -1.24 -31.55
CA ASP A 149 -10.03 -1.09 -32.94
C ASP A 149 -9.46 -2.40 -33.51
N MET A 150 -8.66 -3.11 -32.70
CA MET A 150 -7.96 -4.32 -33.15
C MET A 150 -8.89 -5.54 -33.31
N VAL A 151 -9.82 -5.76 -32.38
CA VAL A 151 -10.62 -7.00 -32.33
C VAL A 151 -11.64 -7.13 -33.45
N PRO A 152 -12.38 -6.09 -33.88
CA PRO A 152 -13.22 -6.16 -35.07
C PRO A 152 -12.47 -6.59 -36.33
N ILE A 153 -11.27 -6.03 -36.54
CA ILE A 153 -10.43 -6.34 -37.71
C ILE A 153 -9.96 -7.79 -37.67
N MET A 154 -9.55 -8.28 -36.49
CA MET A 154 -8.93 -9.59 -36.34
C MET A 154 -9.94 -10.74 -36.16
N LEU A 155 -11.04 -10.50 -35.46
CA LEU A 155 -11.96 -11.52 -34.94
C LEU A 155 -13.44 -11.25 -35.26
N GLY A 156 -13.74 -10.13 -35.96
CA GLY A 156 -15.08 -9.76 -36.39
C GLY A 156 -15.79 -8.74 -35.49
N GLU A 157 -16.69 -7.96 -36.09
CA GLU A 157 -17.47 -6.88 -35.48
C GLU A 157 -18.19 -7.29 -34.18
N ASP A 158 -18.78 -8.49 -34.17
CA ASP A 158 -19.52 -8.98 -33.01
C ASP A 158 -18.62 -9.20 -31.79
N ALA A 159 -17.36 -9.63 -32.01
CA ALA A 159 -16.38 -9.80 -30.95
C ALA A 159 -15.95 -8.45 -30.36
N GLY A 160 -15.76 -7.44 -31.22
CA GLY A 160 -15.43 -6.08 -30.79
C GLY A 160 -16.54 -5.43 -29.94
N LYS A 161 -17.80 -5.60 -30.34
CA LYS A 161 -18.96 -5.10 -29.56
C LYS A 161 -19.06 -5.73 -28.16
N GLN A 162 -18.53 -6.93 -27.93
CA GLN A 162 -18.49 -7.50 -26.57
C GLN A 162 -17.49 -6.78 -25.67
N LEU A 163 -16.41 -6.20 -26.20
CA LEU A 163 -15.40 -5.49 -25.41
C LEU A 163 -15.94 -4.20 -24.79
N LEU A 164 -16.87 -3.52 -25.47
CA LEU A 164 -17.55 -2.33 -24.93
C LEU A 164 -18.33 -2.62 -23.64
N LYS A 165 -18.64 -3.89 -23.35
CA LYS A 165 -19.31 -4.31 -22.12
C LYS A 165 -18.33 -4.49 -20.94
N VAL A 166 -17.03 -4.43 -21.18
CA VAL A 166 -15.99 -4.56 -20.14
C VAL A 166 -15.86 -3.21 -19.42
N PRO A 167 -16.16 -3.11 -18.12
CA PRO A 167 -16.13 -1.82 -17.44
C PRO A 167 -14.68 -1.45 -17.12
N LEU A 168 -14.11 -0.51 -17.87
CA LEU A 168 -12.70 -0.08 -17.77
C LEU A 168 -12.54 1.41 -17.42
N SER A 169 -13.61 2.06 -16.94
CA SER A 169 -13.52 3.47 -16.54
C SER A 169 -12.51 3.69 -15.43
N ASN A 170 -11.96 4.91 -15.35
CA ASN A 170 -11.00 5.32 -14.32
C ASN A 170 -11.41 4.88 -12.89
N ASN A 171 -12.67 5.15 -12.51
CA ASN A 171 -13.21 4.79 -11.19
C ASN A 171 -13.34 3.27 -11.00
N THR A 172 -13.66 2.54 -12.06
CA THR A 172 -13.79 1.08 -12.02
C THR A 172 -12.43 0.43 -11.79
N ILE A 173 -11.40 0.88 -12.51
CA ILE A 173 -10.04 0.38 -12.34
C ILE A 173 -9.52 0.67 -10.95
N SER A 174 -9.70 1.90 -10.47
CA SER A 174 -9.34 2.30 -9.10
C SER A 174 -9.99 1.37 -8.06
N ARG A 175 -11.31 1.17 -8.15
CA ARG A 175 -12.03 0.28 -7.23
C ARG A 175 -11.52 -1.15 -7.27
N ARG A 176 -11.24 -1.70 -8.44
CA ARG A 176 -10.76 -3.09 -8.59
C ARG A 176 -9.36 -3.27 -8.04
N ILE A 177 -8.49 -2.28 -8.18
CA ILE A 177 -7.17 -2.29 -7.56
C ILE A 177 -7.32 -2.30 -6.04
N ASN A 178 -8.21 -1.47 -5.49
CA ASN A 178 -8.51 -1.47 -4.05
C ASN A 178 -9.10 -2.82 -3.59
N ASP A 179 -10.10 -3.37 -4.30
CA ASP A 179 -10.69 -4.67 -3.97
C ASP A 179 -9.63 -5.79 -3.94
N MET A 180 -8.66 -5.75 -4.87
CA MET A 180 -7.54 -6.70 -4.88
C MET A 180 -6.54 -6.46 -3.74
N ALA A 181 -6.29 -5.20 -3.39
CA ALA A 181 -5.40 -4.83 -2.29
C ALA A 181 -5.98 -5.24 -0.94
N ASP A 182 -7.27 -4.99 -0.72
CA ASP A 182 -8.00 -5.38 0.48
C ASP A 182 -7.97 -6.91 0.66
N ASP A 183 -8.24 -7.68 -0.40
CA ASP A 183 -8.16 -9.15 -0.34
C ASP A 183 -6.74 -9.69 -0.07
N ILE A 184 -5.69 -9.00 -0.53
CA ILE A 184 -4.30 -9.33 -0.15
C ILE A 184 -4.07 -9.05 1.32
N ASN A 185 -4.50 -7.89 1.80
CA ASN A 185 -4.35 -7.49 3.19
C ASN A 185 -5.11 -8.43 4.13
N ASP A 186 -6.34 -8.81 3.79
CA ASP A 186 -7.14 -9.78 4.54
C ASP A 186 -6.43 -11.14 4.61
N GLN A 187 -5.85 -11.61 3.50
CA GLN A 187 -5.06 -12.85 3.47
C GLN A 187 -3.82 -12.74 4.37
N LEU A 188 -3.12 -11.61 4.34
CA LEU A 188 -1.97 -11.34 5.20
C LEU A 188 -2.36 -11.35 6.67
N ILE A 189 -3.43 -10.65 7.05
CA ILE A 189 -3.94 -10.58 8.43
C ILE A 189 -4.39 -11.96 8.90
N CYS A 190 -5.12 -12.71 8.08
CA CYS A 190 -5.53 -14.07 8.41
C CYS A 190 -4.32 -14.98 8.66
N ASN A 191 -3.25 -14.83 7.88
CA ASN A 191 -2.01 -15.57 8.07
C ASN A 191 -1.23 -15.09 9.30
N LEU A 192 -1.31 -13.81 9.66
CA LEU A 192 -0.59 -13.23 10.78
C LEU A 192 -1.22 -13.60 12.13
N LYS A 193 -2.56 -13.72 12.20
CA LYS A 193 -3.29 -14.02 13.42
C LYS A 193 -2.78 -15.31 14.08
N GLY A 194 -2.56 -15.24 15.39
CA GLY A 194 -2.10 -16.39 16.16
C GLY A 194 -0.64 -16.79 15.90
N LYS A 195 0.19 -15.91 15.32
CA LYS A 195 1.62 -16.12 15.11
C LYS A 195 2.44 -15.00 15.74
N ASP A 196 3.69 -15.33 16.09
CA ASP A 196 4.64 -14.33 16.59
C ASP A 196 5.19 -13.52 15.41
N PHE A 197 5.30 -12.21 15.61
CA PHE A 197 5.67 -11.29 14.54
C PHE A 197 6.56 -10.16 15.01
N ALA A 198 7.30 -9.58 14.08
CA ALA A 198 8.08 -8.37 14.26
C ALA A 198 7.61 -7.28 13.30
N LEU A 199 7.69 -6.03 13.72
CA LEU A 199 7.29 -4.87 12.94
C LEU A 199 8.53 -4.07 12.52
N GLN A 200 8.52 -3.54 11.31
CA GLN A 200 9.49 -2.54 10.86
C GLN A 200 8.72 -1.31 10.38
N LEU A 201 8.96 -0.18 11.04
CA LEU A 201 8.25 1.07 10.80
C LEU A 201 9.21 2.13 10.27
N ASP A 202 8.77 2.84 9.25
CA ASP A 202 9.50 3.94 8.63
C ASP A 202 8.56 5.09 8.28
N GLU A 203 9.06 6.31 8.35
CA GLU A 203 8.33 7.52 7.97
C GLU A 203 8.82 7.98 6.60
N ALA A 204 7.89 8.22 5.68
CA ALA A 204 8.22 8.70 4.35
C ALA A 204 7.36 9.92 4.00
N THR A 205 7.99 10.99 3.54
CA THR A 205 7.29 12.17 3.02
C THR A 205 7.21 12.09 1.50
N ASP A 206 6.02 12.27 0.94
CA ASP A 206 5.83 12.28 -0.51
C ASP A 206 6.11 13.66 -1.13
N ASN A 207 5.95 13.75 -2.46
CA ASN A 207 6.21 14.99 -3.20
C ASN A 207 5.21 16.12 -2.88
N GLN A 208 4.01 15.78 -2.37
CA GLN A 208 3.00 16.74 -1.94
C GLN A 208 3.22 17.21 -0.50
N LYS A 209 4.28 16.68 0.15
CA LYS A 209 4.65 16.90 1.55
C LYS A 209 3.75 16.18 2.55
N ASP A 210 2.95 15.24 2.07
CA ASP A 210 2.16 14.38 2.96
C ASP A 210 3.09 13.32 3.55
N THR A 211 2.96 13.11 4.85
CA THR A 211 3.79 12.17 5.59
C THR A 211 3.04 10.86 5.73
N HIS A 212 3.70 9.75 5.41
CA HIS A 212 3.15 8.42 5.45
C HIS A 212 3.93 7.55 6.43
N LEU A 213 3.21 6.84 7.29
CA LEU A 213 3.76 5.78 8.12
C LEU A 213 3.65 4.46 7.36
N ILE A 214 4.81 3.87 7.08
CA ILE A 214 4.94 2.59 6.39
C ILE A 214 5.29 1.53 7.42
N CYS A 215 4.48 0.47 7.50
CA CYS A 215 4.70 -0.64 8.42
C CYS A 215 4.85 -1.94 7.63
N TYR A 216 5.98 -2.59 7.80
CA TYR A 216 6.23 -3.97 7.34
C TYR A 216 6.08 -4.93 8.51
N VAL A 217 5.57 -6.13 8.22
CA VAL A 217 5.49 -7.22 9.18
C VAL A 217 6.39 -8.37 8.73
N ARG A 218 7.06 -8.99 9.70
CA ARG A 218 7.85 -10.20 9.51
C ARG A 218 7.37 -11.28 10.49
N PHE A 219 6.99 -12.44 9.98
CA PHE A 219 6.49 -13.55 10.79
C PHE A 219 6.86 -14.89 10.15
N VAL A 220 6.70 -15.99 10.90
CA VAL A 220 7.00 -17.33 10.40
C VAL A 220 5.71 -18.01 9.96
N ASN A 221 5.59 -18.37 8.68
CA ASN A 221 4.49 -19.16 8.15
C ASN A 221 5.01 -20.47 7.56
N GLU A 222 4.48 -21.62 8.01
CA GLU A 222 4.86 -22.95 7.47
C GLU A 222 6.39 -23.17 7.38
N LYS A 223 7.13 -22.70 8.40
CA LYS A 223 8.62 -22.75 8.48
C LYS A 223 9.36 -21.82 7.52
N LYS A 224 8.68 -20.91 6.83
CA LYS A 224 9.28 -19.84 6.03
C LYS A 224 9.10 -18.50 6.72
N ILE A 225 10.13 -17.68 6.68
CA ILE A 225 10.01 -16.28 7.08
C ILE A 225 9.27 -15.56 5.95
N VAL A 226 8.15 -14.93 6.30
CA VAL A 226 7.36 -14.09 5.40
C VAL A 226 7.59 -12.66 5.81
N GLU A 227 7.88 -11.82 4.83
CA GLU A 227 7.99 -10.36 4.96
C GLU A 227 7.00 -9.74 4.00
N ASP A 228 6.12 -8.89 4.51
CA ASP A 228 5.14 -8.21 3.67
C ASP A 228 4.82 -6.81 4.23
N LEU A 229 4.22 -5.98 3.37
CA LEU A 229 3.72 -4.67 3.76
C LEU A 229 2.42 -4.85 4.54
N LEU A 230 2.42 -4.43 5.81
CA LEU A 230 1.24 -4.51 6.67
C LEU A 230 0.26 -3.37 6.36
N PHE A 231 0.78 -2.14 6.30
CA PHE A 231 0.02 -0.98 5.85
C PHE A 231 0.94 0.17 5.44
N CYS A 232 0.38 1.09 4.65
CA CYS A 232 0.91 2.42 4.40
C CYS A 232 -0.22 3.40 4.69
N LYS A 233 -0.07 4.24 5.72
CA LYS A 233 -1.13 5.17 6.16
C LYS A 233 -0.60 6.59 6.20
N GLU A 234 -1.39 7.51 5.65
CA GLU A 234 -1.14 8.95 5.71
C GLU A 234 -1.34 9.47 7.14
N MET A 235 -0.41 10.31 7.59
CA MET A 235 -0.44 11.00 8.87
C MET A 235 -1.18 12.33 8.72
N LYS A 236 -2.45 12.38 9.15
CA LYS A 236 -3.33 13.56 9.01
C LYS A 236 -3.02 14.71 9.99
N GLY A 237 -2.04 14.55 10.86
CA GLY A 237 -1.75 15.46 11.97
C GLY A 237 -0.25 15.48 12.30
N GLY A 238 0.08 15.46 13.60
CA GLY A 238 1.46 15.38 14.04
C GLY A 238 2.13 14.05 13.71
N THR A 239 3.46 14.04 13.73
CA THR A 239 4.31 12.85 13.59
C THR A 239 5.00 12.51 14.92
N THR A 240 4.35 12.83 16.05
CA THR A 240 4.90 12.48 17.37
C THR A 240 4.80 10.98 17.61
N GLY A 241 5.59 10.46 18.57
CA GLY A 241 5.50 9.04 18.93
C GLY A 241 4.10 8.62 19.38
N GLN A 242 3.28 9.54 19.89
CA GLN A 242 1.88 9.28 20.24
C GLN A 242 1.00 9.13 19.00
N ASP A 243 1.12 10.04 18.03
CA ASP A 243 0.34 10.02 16.80
C ASP A 243 0.64 8.75 16.00
N LEU A 244 1.93 8.40 15.88
CA LEU A 244 2.39 7.18 15.23
C LEU A 244 1.83 5.95 15.93
N SER A 245 1.90 5.90 17.28
CA SER A 245 1.36 4.78 18.06
C SER A 245 -0.14 4.62 17.85
N ALA A 246 -0.90 5.72 17.84
CA ALA A 246 -2.34 5.68 17.61
C ALA A 246 -2.70 5.06 16.26
N VAL A 247 -1.98 5.41 15.19
CA VAL A 247 -2.20 4.82 13.85
C VAL A 247 -1.92 3.32 13.83
N VAL A 248 -0.84 2.88 14.48
CA VAL A 248 -0.50 1.45 14.58
C VAL A 248 -1.55 0.72 15.44
N ASP A 249 -1.94 1.32 16.57
CA ASP A 249 -2.91 0.76 17.50
C ASP A 249 -4.29 0.60 16.88
N ASP A 250 -4.77 1.63 16.18
CA ASP A 250 -6.02 1.58 15.45
C ASP A 250 -6.01 0.44 14.43
N PHE A 251 -4.90 0.25 13.72
CA PHE A 251 -4.75 -0.87 12.79
C PHE A 251 -4.78 -2.22 13.50
N MET A 252 -4.05 -2.38 14.62
CA MET A 252 -4.03 -3.63 15.37
C MET A 252 -5.40 -3.99 15.94
N VAL A 253 -6.12 -3.00 16.49
CA VAL A 253 -7.47 -3.18 17.06
C VAL A 253 -8.48 -3.50 15.98
N GLN A 254 -8.48 -2.76 14.87
CA GLN A 254 -9.39 -3.00 13.73
C GLN A 254 -9.23 -4.43 13.19
N ASN A 255 -8.00 -4.93 13.13
CA ASN A 255 -7.69 -6.24 12.55
C ASN A 255 -7.60 -7.36 13.58
N GLN A 256 -7.79 -7.08 14.88
CA GLN A 256 -7.69 -8.03 15.98
C GLN A 256 -6.33 -8.76 15.98
N ILE A 257 -5.24 -7.99 15.96
CA ILE A 257 -3.86 -8.51 16.05
C ILE A 257 -3.39 -8.34 17.49
N ASP A 258 -2.94 -9.42 18.11
CA ASP A 258 -2.53 -9.44 19.52
C ASP A 258 -1.13 -8.85 19.71
N TRP A 259 -1.03 -7.79 20.51
CA TRP A 259 0.24 -7.16 20.86
C TRP A 259 1.20 -8.10 21.61
N GLU A 260 0.67 -9.05 22.39
CA GLU A 260 1.47 -10.01 23.17
C GLU A 260 2.38 -10.89 22.30
N ARG A 261 2.01 -11.07 21.02
CA ARG A 261 2.77 -11.85 20.03
C ARG A 261 3.78 -11.01 19.25
N CYS A 262 3.84 -9.71 19.50
CA CYS A 262 4.87 -8.85 18.93
C CYS A 262 6.20 -9.12 19.66
N VAL A 263 7.16 -9.71 18.94
CA VAL A 263 8.48 -10.09 19.48
C VAL A 263 9.59 -9.12 19.12
N GLY A 264 9.35 -8.21 18.17
CA GLY A 264 10.37 -7.26 17.73
C GLY A 264 9.81 -6.03 17.03
N VAL A 265 10.53 -4.91 17.19
CA VAL A 265 10.20 -3.63 16.56
C VAL A 265 11.47 -3.00 15.99
N CYS A 266 11.47 -2.61 14.73
CA CYS A 266 12.58 -1.94 14.06
C CYS A 266 12.16 -0.56 13.56
N THR A 267 12.93 0.49 13.87
CA THR A 267 12.67 1.87 13.43
C THR A 267 13.95 2.60 13.01
N ASP A 268 13.81 3.74 12.33
CA ASP A 268 14.89 4.56 11.75
C ASP A 268 15.79 5.30 12.75
N GLY A 269 15.40 5.39 14.02
CA GLY A 269 16.13 6.11 15.06
C GLY A 269 15.72 7.56 15.25
N GLY A 270 14.72 8.06 14.52
CA GLY A 270 14.17 9.41 14.72
C GLY A 270 13.64 9.59 16.15
N ARG A 271 13.63 10.83 16.67
CA ARG A 271 13.20 11.09 18.07
C ARG A 271 11.79 10.59 18.35
N SER A 272 10.87 10.80 17.41
CA SER A 272 9.48 10.32 17.48
C SER A 272 9.37 8.78 17.48
N MET A 273 10.31 8.11 16.83
CA MET A 273 10.32 6.65 16.66
C MET A 273 11.05 5.93 17.79
N ALA A 274 12.26 6.38 18.13
CA ALA A 274 13.22 5.69 18.99
C ALA A 274 13.32 6.25 20.42
N GLY A 275 12.58 7.32 20.74
CA GLY A 275 12.55 7.88 22.09
C GLY A 275 12.28 6.82 23.16
N CYS A 276 13.07 6.80 24.23
CA CYS A 276 13.00 5.79 25.28
C CYS A 276 11.76 5.90 26.18
N TYR A 277 11.16 7.09 26.28
CA TYR A 277 9.96 7.34 27.09
C TYR A 277 8.71 7.60 26.25
N GLN A 278 8.80 8.50 25.26
CA GLN A 278 7.64 8.96 24.49
C GLN A 278 7.67 8.53 23.01
N GLY A 279 8.73 7.84 22.58
CA GLY A 279 8.86 7.37 21.20
C GLY A 279 7.92 6.20 20.89
N LEU A 280 7.69 5.96 19.60
CA LEU A 280 6.88 4.85 19.11
C LEU A 280 7.31 3.51 19.70
N GLN A 281 8.61 3.22 19.74
CA GLN A 281 9.11 1.95 20.29
C GLN A 281 8.77 1.78 21.77
N ALA A 282 8.81 2.85 22.57
CA ALA A 282 8.50 2.77 24.00
C ALA A 282 7.02 2.46 24.22
N ARG A 283 6.15 3.06 23.39
CA ARG A 283 4.69 2.86 23.42
C ARG A 283 4.27 1.49 22.91
N ILE A 284 4.95 0.96 21.89
CA ILE A 284 4.71 -0.41 21.46
C ILE A 284 5.16 -1.39 22.55
N ARG A 285 6.34 -1.17 23.15
CA ARG A 285 6.86 -2.03 24.21
C ARG A 285 6.07 -2.00 25.51
N SER A 286 5.30 -0.94 25.79
CA SER A 286 4.38 -0.96 26.93
C SER A 286 3.21 -1.93 26.73
N LYS A 287 2.84 -2.23 25.48
CA LYS A 287 1.82 -3.22 25.10
C LYS A 287 2.40 -4.60 24.83
N ALA A 288 3.63 -4.64 24.31
CA ALA A 288 4.39 -5.83 24.00
C ALA A 288 5.72 -5.83 24.79
N PRO A 289 5.71 -6.16 26.09
CA PRO A 289 6.89 -6.04 26.94
C PRO A 289 8.05 -6.96 26.50
N ASN A 290 7.73 -8.07 25.84
CA ASN A 290 8.71 -9.03 25.30
C ASN A 290 9.32 -8.56 23.97
N ALA A 291 8.80 -7.48 23.36
CA ALA A 291 9.30 -7.00 22.09
C ALA A 291 10.69 -6.37 22.24
N ILE A 292 11.63 -6.84 21.42
CA ILE A 292 12.97 -6.25 21.33
C ILE A 292 12.96 -5.13 20.30
N TRP A 293 13.32 -3.92 20.73
CA TRP A 293 13.53 -2.82 19.80
C TRP A 293 14.94 -2.87 19.19
N THR A 294 15.02 -2.68 17.87
CA THR A 294 16.28 -2.57 17.14
C THR A 294 16.31 -1.31 16.30
N HIS A 295 17.38 -0.52 16.42
CA HIS A 295 17.62 0.59 15.50
C HIS A 295 18.08 0.07 14.13
N CYS A 296 17.38 0.48 13.08
CA CYS A 296 17.65 0.08 11.70
C CYS A 296 19.14 0.24 11.34
N LYS A 297 19.77 -0.86 10.94
CA LYS A 297 21.21 -0.89 10.64
C LYS A 297 21.61 -0.03 9.45
N ILE A 298 20.71 0.16 8.49
CA ILE A 298 20.92 1.02 7.32
C ILE A 298 20.97 2.49 7.78
N HIS A 299 20.03 2.90 8.63
CA HIS A 299 20.05 4.24 9.22
C HIS A 299 21.26 4.45 10.13
N ARG A 300 21.66 3.45 10.92
CA ARG A 300 22.89 3.51 11.73
C ARG A 300 24.15 3.66 10.88
N GLU A 301 24.23 2.94 9.76
CA GLU A 301 25.35 3.04 8.82
C GLU A 301 25.41 4.44 8.22
N ALA A 302 24.29 4.98 7.75
CA ALA A 302 24.21 6.34 7.23
C ALA A 302 24.61 7.40 8.29
N LEU A 303 24.14 7.25 9.54
CA LEU A 303 24.52 8.14 10.64
C LEU A 303 26.01 8.07 10.97
N ALA A 304 26.59 6.86 10.98
CA ALA A 304 28.02 6.67 11.22
C ALA A 304 28.86 7.26 10.08
N ALA A 305 28.41 7.07 8.84
CA ALA A 305 29.06 7.61 7.66
C ALA A 305 28.94 9.15 7.57
N GLY A 306 27.93 9.74 8.21
CA GLY A 306 27.81 11.18 8.42
C GLY A 306 28.74 11.75 9.49
N ASN A 307 29.53 10.95 10.19
CA ASN A 307 30.48 11.42 11.20
C ASN A 307 31.92 11.49 10.63
N LEU A 308 32.09 12.28 9.58
CA LEU A 308 33.38 12.52 8.93
C LEU A 308 34.10 13.72 9.58
N SER A 309 35.42 13.79 9.46
CA SER A 309 36.19 14.98 9.90
C SER A 309 35.68 16.26 9.23
N GLU A 310 35.92 17.40 9.86
CA GLU A 310 35.47 18.70 9.33
C GLU A 310 36.02 18.98 7.92
N GLU A 311 37.25 18.56 7.65
CA GLU A 311 37.88 18.67 6.33
C GLU A 311 37.10 17.93 5.24
N LEU A 312 36.78 16.66 5.46
CA LEU A 312 36.01 15.86 4.50
C LEU A 312 34.58 16.37 4.36
N HIS A 313 33.98 16.86 5.45
CA HIS A 313 32.69 17.53 5.41
C HIS A 313 32.69 18.78 4.54
N ASN A 314 33.78 19.55 4.57
CA ASN A 314 33.92 20.74 3.75
C ASN A 314 33.94 20.40 2.25
N ILE A 315 34.61 19.31 1.86
CA ILE A 315 34.63 18.81 0.48
C ILE A 315 33.22 18.47 0.03
N LEU A 316 32.47 17.70 0.82
CA LEU A 316 31.08 17.35 0.51
C LEU A 316 30.20 18.59 0.32
N LYS A 317 30.39 19.62 1.16
CA LYS A 317 29.68 20.90 1.05
C LYS A 317 30.03 21.64 -0.25
N ILE A 318 31.32 21.72 -0.60
CA ILE A 318 31.77 22.37 -1.84
C ILE A 318 31.21 21.64 -3.05
N VAL A 319 31.37 20.32 -3.12
CA VAL A 319 30.85 19.50 -4.22
C VAL A 319 29.35 19.64 -4.37
N THR A 320 28.60 19.61 -3.25
CA THR A 320 27.14 19.82 -3.27
C THR A 320 26.77 21.20 -3.83
N LYS A 321 27.49 22.25 -3.45
CA LYS A 321 27.27 23.61 -3.98
C LYS A 321 27.52 23.67 -5.49
N VAL A 322 28.60 23.06 -5.96
CA VAL A 322 28.93 23.00 -7.40
C VAL A 322 27.85 22.27 -8.19
N ILE A 323 27.41 21.11 -7.71
CA ILE A 323 26.28 20.38 -8.33
C ILE A 323 25.04 21.27 -8.39
N ASN A 324 24.71 21.97 -7.30
CA ASN A 324 23.54 22.84 -7.27
C ASN A 324 23.65 24.02 -8.24
N ILE A 325 24.82 24.64 -8.38
CA ILE A 325 25.05 25.73 -9.35
C ILE A 325 24.73 25.26 -10.78
N ILE A 326 25.20 24.08 -11.15
CA ILE A 326 25.05 23.53 -12.50
C ILE A 326 23.63 22.98 -12.73
N LYS A 327 23.06 22.26 -11.76
CA LYS A 327 21.81 21.50 -11.94
C LYS A 327 20.53 22.27 -11.65
N THR A 328 20.56 23.27 -10.78
CA THR A 328 19.32 23.98 -10.39
C THR A 328 18.75 24.83 -11.52
N ARG A 329 19.59 25.30 -12.46
CA ARG A 329 19.17 26.10 -13.60
C ARG A 329 19.18 25.25 -14.88
N PRO A 330 18.03 25.03 -15.55
CA PRO A 330 17.97 24.21 -16.77
C PRO A 330 18.91 24.67 -17.87
N MET A 331 19.09 25.98 -18.02
CA MET A 331 20.02 26.58 -18.99
C MET A 331 21.48 26.22 -18.67
N LYS A 332 21.92 26.34 -17.41
CA LYS A 332 23.28 25.97 -16.98
C LYS A 332 23.55 24.48 -17.18
N ALA A 333 22.58 23.63 -16.86
CA ALA A 333 22.68 22.20 -17.08
C ALA A 333 22.84 21.83 -18.57
N ARG A 334 22.16 22.54 -19.48
CA ARG A 334 22.30 22.35 -20.93
C ARG A 334 23.67 22.80 -21.44
N PHE A 335 24.17 23.95 -20.98
CA PHE A 335 25.51 24.42 -21.35
C PHE A 335 26.61 23.48 -20.86
N PHE A 336 26.51 23.02 -19.60
CA PHE A 336 27.45 22.04 -19.05
C PHE A 336 27.40 20.71 -19.81
N ALA A 337 26.22 20.23 -20.19
CA ALA A 337 26.09 19.02 -20.99
C ALA A 337 26.78 19.15 -22.36
N LYS A 338 26.63 20.31 -23.00
CA LYS A 338 27.30 20.60 -24.27
C LYS A 338 28.82 20.64 -24.12
N LEU A 339 29.33 21.27 -23.06
CA LEU A 339 30.75 21.28 -22.72
C LEU A 339 31.30 19.86 -22.51
N CYS A 340 30.57 18.99 -21.80
CA CYS A 340 30.95 17.60 -21.60
C CYS A 340 31.06 16.84 -22.94
N GLU A 341 30.11 17.05 -23.86
CA GLU A 341 30.15 16.45 -25.20
C GLU A 341 31.36 16.95 -26.00
N ASP A 342 31.64 18.25 -25.97
CA ASP A 342 32.74 18.86 -26.72
C ASP A 342 34.12 18.44 -26.17
N MET A 343 34.20 18.13 -24.87
CA MET A 343 35.41 17.59 -24.22
C MET A 343 35.52 16.06 -24.30
N GLY A 344 34.56 15.38 -24.93
CA GLY A 344 34.59 13.93 -25.17
C GLY A 344 34.30 13.08 -23.93
N ALA A 345 33.58 13.62 -22.95
CA ALA A 345 33.25 12.88 -21.72
C ALA A 345 32.24 11.75 -21.98
N GLU A 346 32.39 10.63 -21.26
CA GLU A 346 31.50 9.46 -21.35
C GLU A 346 30.07 9.76 -20.89
N HIS A 347 29.92 10.77 -20.05
CA HIS A 347 28.65 11.19 -19.50
C HIS A 347 28.38 12.66 -19.86
N SER A 348 27.11 13.01 -20.07
CA SER A 348 26.70 14.38 -20.41
C SER A 348 26.08 15.14 -19.25
N CYS A 349 25.93 14.52 -18.07
CA CYS A 349 25.31 15.21 -16.94
C CYS A 349 25.76 14.73 -15.56
N LEU A 350 25.80 15.67 -14.63
CA LEU A 350 25.99 15.42 -13.20
C LEU A 350 24.78 14.69 -12.59
N LEU A 351 24.97 14.07 -11.43
CA LEU A 351 23.86 13.45 -10.68
C LEU A 351 23.37 14.41 -9.58
N PHE A 352 22.06 14.61 -9.50
CA PHE A 352 21.46 15.45 -8.46
C PHE A 352 21.52 14.74 -7.10
N TYR A 353 21.92 15.49 -6.07
CA TYR A 353 22.00 15.00 -4.70
C TYR A 353 20.86 15.57 -3.85
N SER A 354 20.25 14.73 -3.02
CA SER A 354 19.38 15.15 -1.92
C SER A 354 19.87 14.53 -0.62
N SER A 355 19.88 15.31 0.46
CA SER A 355 20.28 14.86 1.81
C SER A 355 19.44 13.69 2.32
N SER A 356 18.22 13.53 1.82
CA SER A 356 17.30 12.44 2.13
C SER A 356 17.66 11.10 1.48
N ARG A 357 18.64 11.04 0.56
CA ARG A 357 19.00 9.82 -0.18
C ARG A 357 20.50 9.57 -0.16
N TRP A 358 21.03 9.22 1.01
CA TRP A 358 22.46 8.97 1.27
C TRP A 358 23.20 8.17 0.16
N LEU A 359 22.54 7.14 -0.40
CA LEU A 359 23.08 6.33 -1.51
C LEU A 359 23.45 7.12 -2.77
N SER A 360 22.78 8.24 -3.05
CA SER A 360 23.07 9.06 -4.24
C SER A 360 24.32 9.91 -4.06
N LEU A 361 24.77 10.17 -2.83
CA LEU A 361 25.95 11.00 -2.57
C LEU A 361 27.21 10.39 -3.17
N GLY A 362 27.46 9.10 -2.94
CA GLY A 362 28.65 8.43 -3.50
C GLY A 362 28.69 8.43 -5.03
N ASN A 363 27.54 8.22 -5.69
CA ASN A 363 27.47 8.26 -7.15
C ASN A 363 27.68 9.69 -7.68
N SER A 364 27.13 10.70 -7.01
CA SER A 364 27.33 12.11 -7.35
C SER A 364 28.78 12.54 -7.18
N LEU A 365 29.46 12.09 -6.13
CA LEU A 365 30.88 12.39 -5.89
C LEU A 365 31.77 11.79 -6.98
N LEU A 366 31.57 10.50 -7.29
CA LEU A 366 32.31 9.83 -8.35
C LEU A 366 32.15 10.58 -9.69
N ARG A 367 30.91 10.97 -10.02
CA ARG A 367 30.63 11.73 -11.25
C ARG A 367 31.29 13.11 -11.27
N VAL A 368 31.37 13.79 -10.13
CA VAL A 368 32.05 15.09 -10.02
C VAL A 368 33.56 14.92 -10.19
N TYR A 369 34.12 13.85 -9.64
CA TYR A 369 35.54 13.55 -9.80
C TYR A 369 35.91 13.19 -11.26
N GLU A 370 35.05 12.42 -11.94
CA GLU A 370 35.14 12.16 -13.38
C GLU A 370 35.18 13.48 -14.17
N PHE A 371 34.24 14.38 -13.88
CA PHE A 371 34.10 15.68 -14.54
C PHE A 371 35.00 16.80 -14.00
N ARG A 372 36.05 16.49 -13.24
CA ARG A 372 36.85 17.55 -12.58
C ARG A 372 37.42 18.58 -13.55
N ASN A 373 37.76 18.16 -14.77
CA ASN A 373 38.31 19.04 -15.80
C ASN A 373 37.21 19.91 -16.44
N GLU A 374 36.07 19.30 -16.78
CA GLU A 374 34.90 19.95 -17.36
C GLU A 374 34.29 20.96 -16.37
N ILE A 375 34.23 20.59 -15.09
CA ILE A 375 33.77 21.46 -14.00
C ILE A 375 34.75 22.62 -13.80
N TYR A 376 36.06 22.36 -13.85
CA TYR A 376 37.05 23.42 -13.79
C TYR A 376 36.83 24.44 -14.92
N SER A 377 36.79 23.99 -16.18
CA SER A 377 36.57 24.86 -17.33
C SER A 377 35.27 25.65 -17.21
N TYR A 378 34.16 24.97 -16.85
CA TYR A 378 32.87 25.61 -16.68
C TYR A 378 32.86 26.69 -15.59
N LEU A 379 33.49 26.42 -14.44
CA LEU A 379 33.53 27.38 -13.33
C LEU A 379 34.54 28.50 -13.57
N HIS A 380 35.59 28.25 -14.33
CA HIS A 380 36.58 29.24 -14.71
C HIS A 380 35.98 30.26 -15.69
N ASP A 381 35.23 29.80 -16.69
CA ASP A 381 34.51 30.66 -17.64
C ASP A 381 33.44 31.54 -16.95
N ASP A 382 32.84 31.03 -15.87
CA ASP A 382 31.87 31.75 -15.02
C ASP A 382 32.55 32.61 -13.92
N GLU A 383 33.89 32.70 -13.89
CA GLU A 383 34.72 33.38 -12.86
C GLU A 383 34.37 33.01 -11.41
N HIS A 384 33.97 31.74 -11.18
CA HIS A 384 33.50 31.31 -9.87
C HIS A 384 34.66 30.91 -8.94
N CYS A 385 34.60 31.35 -7.67
CA CYS A 385 35.60 31.09 -6.64
C CYS A 385 35.87 29.60 -6.28
N PHE A 386 35.13 28.67 -6.89
CA PHE A 386 35.34 27.23 -6.70
C PHE A 386 36.19 26.62 -7.80
N ALA A 387 36.48 27.35 -8.90
CA ALA A 387 37.31 26.85 -9.99
C ALA A 387 38.69 26.40 -9.49
N ASP A 388 39.36 27.22 -8.68
CA ASP A 388 40.70 26.94 -8.14
C ASP A 388 40.77 25.63 -7.33
N LYS A 389 39.65 25.23 -6.71
CA LYS A 389 39.58 23.96 -5.97
C LYS A 389 39.72 22.74 -6.87
N PHE A 390 39.32 22.82 -8.13
CA PHE A 390 39.47 21.69 -9.07
C PHE A 390 40.86 21.61 -9.72
N ILE A 391 41.76 22.56 -9.42
CA ILE A 391 43.21 22.47 -9.73
C ILE A 391 44.01 22.03 -8.50
N ASP A 392 43.57 22.44 -7.31
CA ASP A 392 44.21 22.15 -6.04
C ASP A 392 44.42 20.63 -5.82
N ALA A 393 45.67 20.20 -5.84
CA ALA A 393 46.05 18.80 -5.75
C ALA A 393 45.58 18.16 -4.43
N ASP A 394 45.66 18.90 -3.32
CA ASP A 394 45.23 18.40 -2.02
C ASP A 394 43.72 18.17 -2.01
N PHE A 395 42.96 19.11 -2.55
CA PHE A 395 41.50 18.97 -2.68
C PHE A 395 41.11 17.79 -3.58
N LEU A 396 41.79 17.59 -4.71
CA LEU A 396 41.52 16.48 -5.62
C LEU A 396 41.82 15.12 -4.98
N ILE A 397 42.95 15.00 -4.25
CA ILE A 397 43.30 13.77 -3.53
C ILE A 397 42.27 13.46 -2.44
N GLN A 398 41.88 14.47 -1.66
CA GLN A 398 40.86 14.28 -0.63
C GLN A 398 39.50 13.93 -1.26
N MET A 399 39.12 14.56 -2.38
CA MET A 399 37.89 14.22 -3.11
C MET A 399 37.91 12.78 -3.64
N ALA A 400 39.04 12.31 -4.19
CA ALA A 400 39.21 10.93 -4.63
C ALA A 400 39.01 9.96 -3.46
N PHE A 401 39.68 10.23 -2.33
CA PHE A 401 39.55 9.42 -1.13
C PHE A 401 38.10 9.34 -0.61
N VAL A 402 37.39 10.48 -0.55
CA VAL A 402 35.98 10.51 -0.15
C VAL A 402 35.13 9.70 -1.13
N SER A 403 35.38 9.82 -2.43
CA SER A 403 34.63 9.09 -3.46
C SER A 403 34.78 7.57 -3.28
N ASP A 404 36.00 7.08 -3.09
CA ASP A 404 36.29 5.66 -2.84
C ASP A 404 35.62 5.16 -1.54
N LEU A 405 35.70 5.96 -0.47
CA LEU A 405 35.07 5.63 0.82
C LEU A 405 33.55 5.48 0.65
N PHE A 406 32.91 6.44 -0.02
CA PHE A 406 31.46 6.41 -0.27
C PHE A 406 31.05 5.27 -1.20
N GLU A 407 31.89 4.85 -2.14
CA GLU A 407 31.65 3.65 -2.95
C GLU A 407 31.59 2.38 -2.09
N LYS A 408 32.53 2.23 -1.14
CA LYS A 408 32.53 1.10 -0.20
C LYS A 408 31.32 1.14 0.75
N LEU A 409 30.97 2.32 1.25
CA LEU A 409 29.77 2.51 2.08
C LEU A 409 28.49 2.20 1.30
N ASN A 410 28.39 2.65 0.05
CA ASN A 410 27.27 2.33 -0.84
C ASN A 410 27.15 0.82 -1.09
N THR A 411 28.28 0.13 -1.26
CA THR A 411 28.32 -1.32 -1.40
C THR A 411 27.80 -2.01 -0.13
N LEU A 412 28.25 -1.56 1.04
CA LEU A 412 27.74 -2.05 2.32
C LEU A 412 26.23 -1.79 2.44
N ASN A 413 25.77 -0.56 2.23
CA ASN A 413 24.37 -0.17 2.33
C ASN A 413 23.45 -1.01 1.42
N LYS A 414 23.85 -1.20 0.15
CA LYS A 414 23.14 -2.11 -0.79
C LYS A 414 23.09 -3.54 -0.26
N SER A 415 24.19 -4.04 0.33
CA SER A 415 24.24 -5.38 0.90
C SER A 415 23.40 -5.54 2.18
N LEU A 416 23.13 -4.46 2.92
CA LEU A 416 22.27 -4.47 4.10
C LEU A 416 20.78 -4.49 3.73
N LYS A 417 20.46 -4.18 2.47
CA LYS A 417 19.11 -4.29 1.89
C LYS A 417 18.91 -5.67 1.29
N GLY A 418 17.66 -6.12 1.28
CA GLY A 418 17.25 -7.33 0.58
C GLY A 418 16.33 -8.22 1.39
N ASN A 419 15.56 -9.02 0.67
CA ASN A 419 14.60 -9.96 1.25
C ASN A 419 15.32 -11.02 2.07
N ASN A 420 14.68 -11.53 3.12
CA ASN A 420 15.18 -12.60 3.99
C ASN A 420 16.47 -12.27 4.77
N THR A 421 16.85 -10.99 4.86
CA THR A 421 18.06 -10.61 5.62
C THR A 421 17.77 -10.56 7.11
N ASN A 422 18.57 -11.24 7.94
CA ASN A 422 18.37 -11.26 9.40
C ASN A 422 19.44 -10.48 10.16
N ILE A 423 19.19 -10.23 11.46
CA ILE A 423 20.08 -9.39 12.28
C ILE A 423 21.50 -9.95 12.39
N LEU A 424 21.68 -11.28 12.39
CA LEU A 424 22.97 -11.95 12.46
C LEU A 424 23.78 -11.69 11.18
N GLN A 425 23.18 -11.96 10.01
CA GLN A 425 23.79 -11.69 8.71
C GLN A 425 24.18 -10.22 8.56
N LEU A 426 23.32 -9.30 9.01
CA LEU A 426 23.64 -7.87 8.99
C LEU A 426 24.80 -7.54 9.94
N SER A 427 24.93 -8.22 11.08
CA SER A 427 26.04 -8.02 12.02
C SER A 427 27.35 -8.50 11.40
N ASP A 428 27.33 -9.64 10.73
CA ASP A 428 28.49 -10.20 10.04
C ASP A 428 28.95 -9.31 8.90
N LYS A 429 28.02 -8.76 8.10
CA LYS A 429 28.33 -7.80 7.02
C LYS A 429 29.03 -6.55 7.56
N VAL A 430 28.50 -5.95 8.64
CA VAL A 430 29.11 -4.77 9.27
C VAL A 430 30.46 -5.12 9.89
N SER A 431 30.57 -6.25 10.58
CA SER A 431 31.84 -6.72 11.16
C SER A 431 32.90 -6.97 10.08
N GLY A 432 32.53 -7.62 8.99
CA GLY A 432 33.38 -7.84 7.82
C GLY A 432 33.83 -6.54 7.17
N PHE A 433 32.94 -5.55 7.06
CA PHE A 433 33.30 -4.21 6.59
C PHE A 433 34.34 -3.55 7.50
N LYS A 434 34.12 -3.56 8.82
CA LYS A 434 35.08 -3.02 9.79
C LYS A 434 36.46 -3.68 9.71
N LYS A 435 36.51 -4.99 9.50
CA LYS A 435 37.78 -5.70 9.31
C LYS A 435 38.49 -5.29 8.02
N LYS A 436 37.74 -5.04 6.94
CA LYS A 436 38.27 -4.57 5.65
C LYS A 436 38.73 -3.11 5.67
N SER A 437 38.16 -2.27 6.56
CA SER A 437 38.59 -0.88 6.72
C SER A 437 39.83 -0.73 7.62
N HIS A 438 40.13 -1.72 8.47
CA HIS A 438 41.26 -1.67 9.41
C HIS A 438 42.65 -1.51 8.74
N PRO A 439 42.95 -2.12 7.57
CA PRO A 439 44.20 -1.87 6.85
C PRO A 439 44.34 -0.43 6.36
N LEU A 440 43.25 0.20 5.91
CA LEU A 440 43.24 1.61 5.48
C LEU A 440 43.59 2.54 6.66
N GLU A 441 43.05 2.26 7.84
CA GLU A 441 43.36 3.00 9.06
C GLU A 441 44.85 2.89 9.46
N ARG A 442 45.47 1.71 9.27
CA ARG A 442 46.90 1.51 9.55
C ARG A 442 47.79 2.26 8.57
N GLN A 443 47.42 2.31 7.29
CA GLN A 443 48.17 3.04 6.27
C GLN A 443 48.07 4.57 6.46
N CYS A 444 46.92 5.08 6.92
CA CYS A 444 46.77 6.50 7.23
C CYS A 444 47.50 6.92 8.51
N LYS A 445 47.68 6.03 9.51
CA LYS A 445 48.41 6.31 10.76
C LYS A 445 49.94 6.23 10.63
N GLN A 446 50.45 5.70 9.52
CA GLN A 446 51.88 5.55 9.25
C GLN A 446 52.45 6.64 8.33
N ARG A 447 51.62 7.59 7.91
CA ARG A 447 52.00 8.85 7.27
C ARG A 447 51.72 9.98 8.24
#